data_AF-A0A9W8WNM8-F1
#
_entry.id   AF-A0A9W8WNM8-F1
#
_cell.length_a   1.000
_cell.length_b   1.000
_cell.length_c   1.000
_cell.angle_alpha   90.00
_cell.angle_beta   90.00
_cell.angle_gamma   90.00
#
_symmetry.space_group_name_H-M   'P 1'
#
loop_
_entity.id
_entity.type
_entity.pdbx_description
1 polymer ?
#
loop_
_entity_poly.entity_id
_entity_poly.type
_entity_poly.pdbx_seq_one_letter_code
_entity_poly.pdbx_strand_id
1 'polypeptide(L)'
;MATRAPLPIAVRPSGSFDGADGAWSTFNFNVGGDGGSRLGQNFKMLPSTSRSTTLLPLEAAWCDTPSPSQCAERRGVLPYNSQQGLGYQPNASSHYQSLGLFNLEVSVPALSPPESGRYGLTSIGAGLAAADGLVLGGQLVAGYVAEEPFLPSVGLANTLIDVGAGGLGSYLAGLNASGLIPSLSYSYTAGAKYRECGPAMGVAVFAAR
;
A
#
# COMPACT_ATOMS: atom_id res chain seq x y z
N MET A 1 -20.50 -22.12 22.95
CA MET A 1 -20.45 -22.12 21.46
C MET A 1 -19.09 -21.58 21.06
N ALA A 2 -18.28 -22.32 20.30
CA ALA A 2 -17.00 -21.83 19.81
C ALA A 2 -17.25 -20.90 18.62
N THR A 3 -16.86 -19.63 18.74
CA THR A 3 -16.85 -18.68 17.62
C THR A 3 -15.80 -19.15 16.61
N ARG A 4 -16.22 -19.37 15.36
CA ARG A 4 -15.32 -19.78 14.28
C ARG A 4 -14.35 -18.64 14.00
N ALA A 5 -13.05 -18.92 14.11
CA ALA A 5 -12.01 -17.94 13.80
C ALA A 5 -12.14 -17.45 12.34
N PRO A 6 -11.89 -16.16 12.07
CA PRO A 6 -11.96 -15.61 10.72
C PRO A 6 -10.95 -16.29 9.78
N LEU A 7 -11.29 -16.31 8.49
CA LEU A 7 -10.42 -16.88 7.45
C LEU A 7 -9.26 -15.94 7.14
N PRO A 8 -8.09 -16.47 6.73
CA PRO A 8 -6.99 -15.66 6.22
C PRO A 8 -7.42 -14.83 4.99
N ILE A 9 -6.82 -13.65 4.84
CA ILE A 9 -7.05 -12.79 3.68
C ILE A 9 -5.94 -13.05 2.66
N ALA A 10 -6.31 -13.52 1.48
CA ALA A 10 -5.37 -13.70 0.37
C ALA A 10 -5.43 -12.48 -0.56
N VAL A 11 -4.27 -11.85 -0.79
CA VAL A 11 -4.10 -10.76 -1.75
C VAL A 11 -3.45 -11.31 -3.01
N ARG A 12 -4.09 -11.03 -4.15
CA ARG A 12 -3.58 -11.47 -5.46
C ARG A 12 -2.36 -10.63 -5.87
N PRO A 13 -1.37 -11.26 -6.53
CA PRO A 13 -0.30 -10.51 -7.17
C PRO A 13 -0.87 -9.58 -8.25
N SER A 14 -0.10 -8.53 -8.57
CA SER A 14 -0.46 -7.57 -9.62
C SER A 14 -0.53 -8.16 -11.03
N GLY A 15 0.15 -9.29 -11.26
CA GLY A 15 0.31 -9.87 -12.60
C GLY A 15 1.56 -9.40 -13.35
N SER A 16 2.34 -8.49 -12.76
CA SER A 16 3.59 -7.97 -13.33
C SER A 16 4.74 -7.99 -12.33
N PHE A 17 5.95 -7.81 -12.87
CA PHE A 17 7.11 -7.42 -12.07
C PHE A 17 7.36 -5.94 -12.27
N ASP A 18 7.46 -5.19 -11.17
CA ASP A 18 7.58 -3.74 -11.17
C ASP A 18 8.82 -3.30 -10.40
N GLY A 19 9.28 -2.07 -10.60
CA GLY A 19 10.43 -1.48 -9.89
C GLY A 19 11.45 -0.82 -10.80
N ALA A 20 12.13 0.21 -10.28
CA ALA A 20 13.24 0.88 -10.97
C ALA A 20 14.58 0.17 -10.70
N ASP A 21 14.72 -0.46 -9.55
CA ASP A 21 15.93 -1.10 -9.02
C ASP A 21 15.89 -2.64 -9.11
N GLY A 22 14.80 -3.20 -9.63
CA GLY A 22 14.60 -4.65 -9.66
C GLY A 22 13.27 -5.05 -10.25
N ALA A 23 13.11 -6.37 -10.44
CA ALA A 23 11.86 -6.97 -10.84
C ALA A 23 11.14 -7.53 -9.61
N TRP A 24 10.36 -6.68 -8.95
CA TRP A 24 9.68 -7.03 -7.71
C TRP A 24 8.28 -7.55 -7.95
N SER A 25 7.85 -8.52 -7.15
CA SER A 25 6.45 -8.94 -7.12
C SER A 25 5.63 -7.99 -6.27
N THR A 26 4.69 -7.31 -6.91
CA THR A 26 3.77 -6.38 -6.28
C THR A 26 2.39 -7.01 -6.10
N PHE A 27 1.58 -6.41 -5.23
CA PHE A 27 0.24 -6.87 -4.88
C PHE A 27 -0.74 -5.73 -5.05
N ASN A 28 -1.97 -6.06 -5.47
CA ASN A 28 -2.99 -5.05 -5.69
C ASN A 28 -3.60 -4.63 -4.36
N PHE A 29 -3.66 -3.33 -4.13
CA PHE A 29 -4.38 -2.70 -3.02
C PHE A 29 -5.15 -1.50 -3.54
N ASN A 30 -6.19 -1.09 -2.81
CA ASN A 30 -6.89 0.16 -3.08
C ASN A 30 -6.89 1.05 -1.84
N VAL A 31 -6.93 2.36 -2.04
CA VAL A 31 -6.85 3.37 -0.98
C VAL A 31 -7.96 4.40 -1.14
N GLY A 32 -8.58 4.77 -0.02
CA GLY A 32 -9.58 5.84 0.03
C GLY A 32 -10.98 5.45 -0.44
N GLY A 33 -11.24 4.15 -0.69
CA GLY A 33 -12.58 3.65 -0.98
C GLY A 33 -13.47 3.55 0.27
N ASP A 34 -14.78 3.60 0.11
CA ASP A 34 -15.75 3.64 1.23
C ASP A 34 -16.40 2.28 1.57
N GLY A 35 -16.01 1.21 0.89
CA GLY A 35 -16.63 -0.11 1.04
C GLY A 35 -18.05 -0.11 0.43
N GLY A 36 -18.32 -1.03 -0.49
CA GLY A 36 -19.58 -1.02 -1.24
C GLY A 36 -19.56 -0.22 -2.55
N SER A 37 -18.54 0.61 -2.79
CA SER A 37 -18.33 1.30 -4.07
C SER A 37 -16.99 0.93 -4.73
N ARG A 38 -16.88 1.19 -6.05
CA ARG A 38 -15.65 0.97 -6.84
C ARG A 38 -14.69 2.17 -6.80
N LEU A 39 -14.79 3.02 -5.79
CA LEU A 39 -14.15 4.35 -5.76
C LEU A 39 -12.76 4.38 -5.10
N GLY A 40 -12.17 3.23 -4.74
CA GLY A 40 -10.79 3.20 -4.25
C GLY A 40 -9.76 3.47 -5.35
N GLN A 41 -8.73 4.27 -5.05
CA GLN A 41 -7.57 4.45 -5.93
C GLN A 41 -6.70 3.18 -5.86
N ASN A 42 -6.42 2.58 -7.01
CA ASN A 42 -5.73 1.30 -7.08
C ASN A 42 -4.20 1.48 -7.18
N PHE A 43 -3.46 0.60 -6.52
CA PHE A 43 -2.00 0.59 -6.55
C PHE A 43 -1.44 -0.83 -6.57
N LYS A 44 -0.26 -0.96 -7.18
CA LYS A 44 0.62 -2.13 -7.06
C LYS A 44 1.64 -1.84 -5.96
N MET A 45 1.49 -2.48 -4.79
CA MET A 45 2.31 -2.20 -3.61
C MET A 45 3.23 -3.36 -3.25
N LEU A 46 4.37 -3.03 -2.64
CA LEU A 46 5.25 -4.00 -1.99
C LEU A 46 4.83 -4.26 -0.53
N PRO A 47 4.97 -5.49 -0.02
CA PRO A 47 4.85 -5.74 1.41
C PRO A 47 6.09 -5.20 2.13
N SER A 48 5.92 -4.24 3.06
CA SER A 48 7.02 -3.71 3.87
C SER A 48 7.04 -4.39 5.24
N THR A 49 8.02 -5.27 5.47
CA THR A 49 8.17 -6.00 6.74
C THR A 49 8.89 -5.20 7.81
N SER A 50 9.53 -4.08 7.44
CA SER A 50 10.31 -3.22 8.32
C SER A 50 9.59 -1.94 8.74
N ARG A 51 8.42 -1.63 8.15
CA ARG A 51 7.64 -0.42 8.43
C ARG A 51 6.18 -0.73 8.70
N SER A 52 5.57 0.06 9.58
CA SER A 52 4.13 0.01 9.86
C SER A 52 3.34 0.96 8.98
N THR A 53 3.95 2.08 8.58
CA THR A 53 3.35 3.09 7.72
C THR A 53 3.17 2.56 6.29
N THR A 54 1.98 2.74 5.71
CA THR A 54 1.74 2.52 4.27
C THR A 54 2.19 3.74 3.48
N LEU A 55 3.08 3.57 2.50
CA LEU A 55 3.65 4.65 1.71
C LEU A 55 3.00 4.72 0.34
N LEU A 56 2.63 5.93 -0.07
CA LEU A 56 1.94 6.19 -1.34
C LEU A 56 2.65 7.33 -2.11
N PRO A 57 3.03 7.12 -3.39
CA PRO A 57 3.61 8.18 -4.18
C PRO A 57 2.55 9.24 -4.46
N LEU A 58 2.84 10.48 -4.11
CA LEU A 58 2.11 11.65 -4.58
C LEU A 58 2.61 12.02 -5.98
N GLU A 59 1.86 12.89 -6.66
CA GLU A 59 2.35 13.53 -7.88
C GLU A 59 3.65 14.28 -7.60
N ALA A 60 4.66 14.04 -8.44
CA ALA A 60 5.99 14.59 -8.26
C ALA A 60 6.53 15.17 -9.57
N ALA A 61 7.15 16.34 -9.50
CA ALA A 61 7.58 17.09 -10.69
C ALA A 61 8.68 16.38 -11.50
N TRP A 62 9.55 15.59 -10.85
CA TRP A 62 10.60 14.83 -11.50
C TRP A 62 10.06 13.62 -12.28
N CYS A 63 8.82 13.22 -12.03
CA CYS A 63 8.18 12.06 -12.65
C CYS A 63 7.49 12.48 -13.96
N ASP A 64 8.25 12.99 -14.91
CA ASP A 64 7.77 13.56 -16.18
C ASP A 64 8.20 12.74 -17.42
N THR A 65 9.14 11.81 -17.25
CA THR A 65 9.77 11.06 -18.34
C THR A 65 9.45 9.57 -18.22
N PRO A 66 9.01 8.87 -19.30
CA PRO A 66 8.77 9.37 -20.66
C PRO A 66 7.49 10.21 -20.84
N SER A 67 6.57 10.14 -19.89
CA SER A 67 5.48 11.08 -19.69
C SER A 67 5.01 11.00 -18.23
N PRO A 68 4.31 12.01 -17.69
CA PRO A 68 3.79 11.95 -16.32
C PRO A 68 2.95 10.70 -16.03
N SER A 69 2.07 10.33 -16.96
CA SER A 69 1.21 9.15 -16.83
C SER A 69 2.00 7.84 -16.83
N GLN A 70 2.98 7.69 -17.73
CA GLN A 70 3.80 6.47 -17.80
C GLN A 70 4.77 6.36 -16.61
N CYS A 71 5.28 7.48 -16.11
CA CYS A 71 6.09 7.48 -14.90
C CYS A 71 5.25 7.06 -13.68
N ALA A 72 4.05 7.61 -13.51
CA ALA A 72 3.14 7.21 -12.44
C ALA A 72 2.73 5.72 -12.52
N GLU A 73 2.45 5.22 -13.72
CA GLU A 73 2.18 3.79 -13.96
C GLU A 73 3.35 2.92 -13.49
N ARG A 74 4.59 3.29 -13.84
CA ARG A 74 5.81 2.59 -13.40
C ARG A 74 6.00 2.64 -11.89
N ARG A 75 5.57 3.71 -11.23
CA ARG A 75 5.52 3.84 -9.76
C ARG A 75 4.36 3.05 -9.13
N GLY A 76 3.67 2.19 -9.89
CA GLY A 76 2.61 1.33 -9.37
C GLY A 76 1.28 2.04 -9.15
N VAL A 77 1.09 3.26 -9.67
CA VAL A 77 -0.21 3.95 -9.66
C VAL A 77 -1.07 3.37 -10.78
N LEU A 78 -2.25 2.84 -10.47
CA LEU A 78 -3.16 2.27 -11.47
C LEU A 78 -4.24 3.27 -11.88
N PRO A 79 -4.87 3.07 -13.06
CA PRO A 79 -5.97 3.91 -13.48
C PRO A 79 -7.13 3.97 -12.47
N TYR A 80 -7.64 5.17 -12.27
CA TYR A 80 -8.78 5.51 -11.42
C TYR A 80 -9.77 6.34 -12.23
N ASN A 81 -11.06 5.99 -12.19
CA ASN A 81 -12.10 6.63 -13.01
C ASN A 81 -11.77 6.71 -14.52
N SER A 82 -11.21 5.63 -15.07
CA SER A 82 -10.79 5.53 -16.48
C SER A 82 -9.67 6.50 -16.89
N GLN A 83 -8.94 7.06 -15.91
CA GLN A 83 -7.80 7.94 -16.16
C GLN A 83 -6.57 7.47 -15.38
N GLN A 84 -5.40 7.58 -15.98
CA GLN A 84 -4.14 7.31 -15.29
C GLN A 84 -3.86 8.45 -14.30
N GLY A 85 -3.96 8.17 -13.01
CA GLY A 85 -3.57 9.11 -11.96
C GLY A 85 -2.06 9.36 -11.98
N LEU A 86 -1.65 10.55 -11.55
CA LEU A 86 -0.23 10.95 -11.44
C LEU A 86 0.38 10.60 -10.07
N GLY A 87 -0.44 10.11 -9.15
CA GLY A 87 -0.09 9.79 -7.77
C GLY A 87 -1.35 9.59 -6.93
N TYR A 88 -1.17 9.32 -5.65
CA TYR A 88 -2.25 9.29 -4.68
C TYR A 88 -2.85 10.68 -4.50
N GLN A 89 -4.18 10.74 -4.53
CA GLN A 89 -4.98 11.94 -4.35
C GLN A 89 -5.77 11.82 -3.04
N PRO A 90 -5.25 12.30 -1.90
CA PRO A 90 -5.92 12.18 -0.61
C PRO A 90 -7.33 12.77 -0.60
N ASN A 91 -7.48 13.93 -1.26
CA ASN A 91 -8.74 14.68 -1.32
C ASN A 91 -9.80 14.02 -2.22
N ALA A 92 -9.47 12.97 -2.96
CA ALA A 92 -10.45 12.20 -3.73
C ALA A 92 -11.33 11.31 -2.82
N SER A 93 -10.91 11.08 -1.58
CA SER A 93 -11.69 10.35 -0.57
C SER A 93 -12.31 11.31 0.44
N SER A 94 -13.61 11.18 0.66
CA SER A 94 -14.34 11.89 1.73
C SER A 94 -13.97 11.41 3.14
N HIS A 95 -13.26 10.29 3.25
CA HIS A 95 -12.86 9.69 4.53
C HIS A 95 -11.41 9.96 4.91
N TYR A 96 -10.66 10.68 4.06
CA TYR A 96 -9.29 11.07 4.38
C TYR A 96 -9.26 12.08 5.54
N GLN A 97 -8.45 11.78 6.56
CA GLN A 97 -8.20 12.68 7.69
C GLN A 97 -6.72 13.05 7.70
N SER A 98 -6.41 14.33 7.49
CA SER A 98 -5.03 14.81 7.51
C SER A 98 -4.47 14.83 8.93
N LEU A 99 -3.27 14.27 9.11
CA LEU A 99 -2.53 14.33 10.39
C LEU A 99 -1.39 15.36 10.36
N GLY A 100 -0.87 15.69 9.17
CA GLY A 100 0.14 16.74 8.99
C GLY A 100 1.35 16.29 8.19
N LEU A 101 2.43 17.07 8.29
CA LEU A 101 3.71 16.78 7.66
C LEU A 101 4.70 16.31 8.72
N PHE A 102 5.27 15.12 8.53
CA PHE A 102 6.28 14.54 9.42
C PHE A 102 7.38 13.88 8.59
N ASN A 103 8.56 13.72 9.18
CA ASN A 103 9.65 13.01 8.51
C ASN A 103 9.24 11.57 8.20
N LEU A 104 9.51 11.14 6.97
CA LEU A 104 9.28 9.75 6.57
C LEU A 104 10.23 8.83 7.34
N GLU A 105 9.72 7.68 7.75
CA GLU A 105 10.49 6.59 8.38
C GLU A 105 11.30 5.80 7.34
N VAL A 106 11.93 6.50 6.39
CA VAL A 106 12.67 5.89 5.29
C VAL A 106 14.16 6.05 5.55
N SER A 107 14.77 4.97 6.03
CA SER A 107 16.23 4.86 6.17
C SER A 107 16.86 4.46 4.83
N VAL A 108 16.86 5.34 3.81
CA VAL A 108 17.82 5.21 2.71
C VAL A 108 18.88 6.31 2.82
N PRO A 109 20.20 5.96 2.78
CA PRO A 109 21.29 6.94 2.84
C PRO A 109 21.21 8.02 1.75
N ALA A 110 20.49 7.75 0.66
CA ALA A 110 20.29 8.67 -0.46
C ALA A 110 19.28 9.81 -0.18
N LEU A 111 18.41 9.68 0.83
CA LEU A 111 17.42 10.71 1.20
C LEU A 111 17.97 11.66 2.28
N SER A 112 19.18 12.17 2.09
CA SER A 112 19.71 13.27 2.90
C SER A 112 19.52 14.57 2.14
N PRO A 113 18.67 15.51 2.58
CA PRO A 113 18.01 15.59 3.89
C PRO A 113 16.72 14.74 4.02
N PRO A 114 16.30 14.38 5.26
CA PRO A 114 15.12 13.58 5.49
C PRO A 114 13.89 14.21 4.84
N GLU A 115 13.20 13.45 4.00
CA GLU A 115 11.99 13.91 3.33
C GLU A 115 10.78 13.89 4.25
N SER A 116 9.98 14.96 4.17
CA SER A 116 8.70 15.05 4.86
C SER A 116 7.60 14.35 4.06
N GLY A 117 6.89 13.45 4.72
CA GLY A 117 5.69 12.80 4.23
C GLY A 117 4.43 13.52 4.68
N ARG A 118 3.38 13.42 3.86
CA ARG A 118 2.02 13.86 4.19
C ARG A 118 1.26 12.72 4.84
N TYR A 119 1.15 12.75 6.15
CA TYR A 119 0.48 11.73 6.93
C TYR A 119 -1.03 11.98 7.02
N GLY A 120 -1.77 10.88 7.00
CA GLY A 120 -3.21 10.90 7.21
C GLY A 120 -3.78 9.52 7.52
N LEU A 121 -5.04 9.51 7.93
CA LEU A 121 -5.85 8.31 8.06
C LEU A 121 -6.76 8.18 6.85
N THR A 122 -6.86 6.98 6.31
CA THR A 122 -7.77 6.67 5.20
C THR A 122 -8.17 5.21 5.27
N SER A 123 -8.90 4.73 4.28
CA SER A 123 -9.20 3.31 4.12
C SER A 123 -8.17 2.62 3.22
N ILE A 124 -7.86 1.36 3.52
CA ILE A 124 -7.06 0.47 2.68
C ILE A 124 -7.85 -0.80 2.42
N GLY A 125 -8.00 -1.15 1.15
CA GLY A 125 -8.63 -2.39 0.72
C GLY A 125 -7.65 -3.38 0.12
N ALA A 126 -7.89 -4.67 0.41
CA ALA A 126 -7.13 -5.77 -0.14
C ALA A 126 -7.61 -6.09 -1.56
N GLY A 127 -6.71 -6.00 -2.55
CA GLY A 127 -7.05 -6.14 -3.97
C GLY A 127 -7.46 -4.83 -4.63
N LEU A 128 -7.86 -4.94 -5.90
CA LEU A 128 -8.44 -3.82 -6.65
C LEU A 128 -9.80 -3.42 -6.07
N ALA A 129 -10.15 -2.14 -6.20
CA ALA A 129 -11.44 -1.61 -5.76
C ALA A 129 -12.60 -2.38 -6.41
N ALA A 130 -13.46 -2.93 -5.56
CA ALA A 130 -14.61 -3.73 -5.95
C ALA A 130 -15.75 -3.49 -4.95
N ALA A 131 -17.00 -3.67 -5.40
CA ALA A 131 -18.17 -3.43 -4.56
C ALA A 131 -18.21 -4.35 -3.32
N ASP A 132 -17.70 -5.57 -3.46
CA ASP A 132 -17.59 -6.59 -2.41
C ASP A 132 -16.15 -6.73 -1.86
N GLY A 133 -15.27 -5.78 -2.18
CA GLY A 133 -13.89 -5.78 -1.73
C GLY A 133 -13.78 -5.54 -0.23
N LEU A 134 -12.83 -6.23 0.42
CA LEU A 134 -12.50 -5.96 1.82
C LEU A 134 -11.83 -4.58 1.92
N VAL A 135 -12.40 -3.69 2.72
CA VAL A 135 -11.88 -2.36 3.00
C VAL A 135 -11.82 -2.15 4.51
N LEU A 136 -10.67 -1.69 5.00
CA LEU A 136 -10.44 -1.35 6.40
C LEU A 136 -10.20 0.15 6.53
N GLY A 137 -11.03 0.84 7.32
CA GLY A 137 -10.91 2.29 7.58
C GLY A 137 -9.88 2.64 8.65
N GLY A 138 -9.55 3.93 8.77
CA GLY A 138 -8.71 4.45 9.87
C GLY A 138 -7.25 4.01 9.82
N GLN A 139 -6.74 3.68 8.64
CA GLN A 139 -5.39 3.18 8.43
C GLN A 139 -4.41 4.32 8.16
N LEU A 140 -3.24 4.24 8.79
CA LEU A 140 -2.17 5.21 8.63
C LEU A 140 -1.51 5.09 7.26
N VAL A 141 -1.50 6.19 6.52
CA VAL A 141 -0.76 6.34 5.26
C VAL A 141 0.14 7.57 5.31
N ALA A 142 1.24 7.53 4.56
CA ALA A 142 2.06 8.70 4.27
C ALA A 142 2.27 8.85 2.76
N GLY A 143 1.85 10.00 2.25
CA GLY A 143 2.12 10.42 0.87
C GLY A 143 3.53 11.02 0.76
N TYR A 144 4.28 10.69 -0.29
CA TYR A 144 5.63 11.20 -0.51
C TYR A 144 5.87 11.64 -1.95
N VAL A 145 6.75 12.63 -2.17
CA VAL A 145 7.12 13.11 -3.51
C VAL A 145 8.53 12.68 -3.94
N ALA A 146 9.29 12.06 -3.04
CA ALA A 146 10.60 11.47 -3.31
C ALA A 146 10.62 10.55 -4.53
N GLU A 147 11.78 10.47 -5.20
CA GLU A 147 12.05 9.37 -6.14
C GLU A 147 12.04 8.02 -5.42
N GLU A 148 12.74 7.94 -4.28
CA GLU A 148 12.82 6.72 -3.47
C GLU A 148 12.00 6.81 -2.17
N PRO A 149 11.20 5.79 -1.83
CA PRO A 149 11.06 4.51 -2.53
C PRO A 149 10.29 4.62 -3.86
N PHE A 150 10.76 3.96 -4.91
CA PHE A 150 10.12 4.08 -6.22
C PHE A 150 8.70 3.50 -6.28
N LEU A 151 8.46 2.37 -5.62
CA LEU A 151 7.15 1.73 -5.52
C LEU A 151 6.49 2.03 -4.17
N PRO A 152 5.14 2.14 -4.11
CA PRO A 152 4.41 2.19 -2.86
C PRO A 152 4.57 0.89 -2.08
N SER A 153 4.29 0.96 -0.79
CA SER A 153 4.35 -0.21 0.08
C SER A 153 3.25 -0.22 1.13
N VAL A 154 2.71 -1.41 1.41
CA VAL A 154 1.84 -1.64 2.57
C VAL A 154 2.68 -2.00 3.78
N GLY A 155 2.51 -1.27 4.87
CA GLY A 155 3.25 -1.53 6.11
C GLY A 155 2.73 -2.76 6.84
N LEU A 156 3.62 -3.69 7.19
CA LEU A 156 3.32 -4.95 7.88
C LEU A 156 4.07 -5.13 9.19
N ALA A 157 5.00 -4.22 9.53
CA ALA A 157 5.63 -4.26 10.85
C ALA A 157 4.58 -4.07 11.96
N ASN A 158 4.87 -4.60 13.14
CA ASN A 158 4.00 -4.47 14.31
C ASN A 158 4.58 -3.48 15.33
N THR A 159 5.08 -2.34 14.84
CA THR A 159 5.52 -1.21 15.66
C THR A 159 4.49 -0.09 15.59
N LEU A 160 4.24 0.59 16.69
CA LEU A 160 3.37 1.77 16.69
C LEU A 160 4.12 2.98 16.15
N ILE A 161 3.43 3.78 15.34
CA ILE A 161 3.93 5.05 14.80
C ILE A 161 3.20 6.18 15.51
N ASP A 162 3.95 7.12 16.08
CA ASP A 162 3.38 8.31 16.69
C ASP A 162 3.74 9.54 15.85
N VAL A 163 2.70 10.14 15.28
CA VAL A 163 2.76 11.40 14.52
C VAL A 163 1.98 12.50 15.26
N GLY A 164 2.06 12.52 16.59
CA GLY A 164 1.36 13.48 17.43
C GLY A 164 -0.13 13.17 17.63
N ALA A 165 -0.57 11.96 17.28
CA ALA A 165 -1.95 11.49 17.37
C ALA A 165 -2.10 10.24 18.27
N GLY A 166 -1.05 9.89 19.01
CA GLY A 166 -0.94 8.62 19.72
C GLY A 166 -0.42 7.50 18.81
N GLY A 167 -0.17 6.33 19.40
CA GLY A 167 0.40 5.19 18.68
C GLY A 167 -0.58 4.57 17.67
N LEU A 168 -0.28 4.71 16.37
CA LEU A 168 -1.03 4.14 15.26
C LEU A 168 -0.34 2.85 14.76
N GLY A 169 -1.13 1.81 14.52
CA GLY A 169 -0.66 0.52 14.03
C GLY A 169 -0.56 0.44 12.51
N SER A 170 0.01 -0.66 12.03
CA SER A 170 0.04 -1.02 10.61
C SER A 170 -1.30 -1.54 10.10
N TYR A 171 -1.40 -1.74 8.77
CA TYR A 171 -2.57 -2.37 8.15
C TYR A 171 -2.87 -3.74 8.74
N LEU A 172 -1.83 -4.54 8.98
CA LEU A 172 -1.95 -5.86 9.61
C LEU A 172 -2.48 -5.77 11.05
N ALA A 173 -1.99 -4.80 11.82
CA ALA A 173 -2.49 -4.55 13.18
C ALA A 173 -3.96 -4.13 13.18
N GLY A 174 -4.37 -3.27 12.23
CA GLY A 174 -5.75 -2.84 12.07
C GLY A 174 -6.69 -3.99 11.68
N LEU A 175 -6.27 -4.90 10.80
CA LEU A 175 -7.04 -6.10 10.44
C LEU A 175 -7.30 -6.99 11.67
N ASN A 176 -6.27 -7.23 12.47
CA ASN A 176 -6.38 -8.05 13.67
C ASN A 176 -7.25 -7.39 14.75
N ALA A 177 -7.06 -6.08 14.98
CA ALA A 177 -7.85 -5.32 15.94
C ALA A 177 -9.34 -5.27 15.56
N SER A 178 -9.65 -5.32 14.27
CA SER A 178 -11.02 -5.36 13.74
C SER A 178 -11.61 -6.78 13.69
N GLY A 179 -10.88 -7.80 14.15
CA GLY A 179 -11.31 -9.19 14.12
C GLY A 179 -11.45 -9.79 12.71
N LEU A 180 -10.84 -9.17 11.69
CA LEU A 180 -10.88 -9.64 10.31
C LEU A 180 -9.87 -10.75 10.03
N ILE A 181 -8.83 -10.87 10.86
CA ILE A 181 -7.85 -11.95 10.84
C ILE A 181 -7.63 -12.49 12.25
N PRO A 182 -7.27 -13.78 12.39
CA PRO A 182 -7.12 -14.41 13.71
C PRO A 182 -5.78 -14.12 14.40
N SER A 183 -4.80 -13.55 13.70
CA SER A 183 -3.46 -13.27 14.24
C SER A 183 -2.72 -12.21 13.44
N LEU A 184 -1.63 -11.67 14.01
CA LEU A 184 -0.68 -10.76 13.36
C LEU A 184 0.36 -11.49 12.48
N SER A 185 0.03 -12.68 11.98
CA SER A 185 0.92 -13.43 11.09
C SER A 185 0.69 -13.01 9.64
N TYR A 186 1.69 -13.16 8.79
CA TYR A 186 1.53 -13.07 7.34
C TYR A 186 2.53 -14.00 6.66
N SER A 187 2.23 -14.38 5.43
CA SER A 187 3.18 -14.99 4.53
C SER A 187 3.12 -14.26 3.20
N TYR A 188 4.27 -14.12 2.55
CA TYR A 188 4.29 -13.73 1.16
C TYR A 188 5.35 -14.54 0.44
N THR A 189 5.07 -14.87 -0.82
CA THR A 189 6.02 -15.49 -1.73
C THR A 189 6.37 -14.45 -2.78
N ALA A 190 7.65 -14.08 -2.84
CA ALA A 190 8.16 -13.30 -3.96
C ALA A 190 8.09 -14.17 -5.23
N GLY A 191 7.65 -13.58 -6.33
CA GLY A 191 7.66 -14.21 -7.64
C GLY A 191 9.08 -14.37 -8.19
N ALA A 192 9.21 -15.23 -9.20
CA ALA A 192 10.48 -15.54 -9.82
C ALA A 192 10.43 -15.18 -11.32
N LYS A 193 10.92 -13.98 -11.66
CA LYS A 193 10.93 -13.47 -13.05
C LYS A 193 11.81 -14.31 -13.98
N TYR A 194 12.88 -14.88 -13.45
CA TYR A 194 13.92 -15.61 -14.21
C TYR A 194 13.54 -17.05 -14.58
N ARG A 195 12.33 -17.54 -14.24
CA ARG A 195 11.96 -18.93 -14.52
C ARG A 195 11.67 -19.12 -16.01
N GLU A 196 12.42 -20.03 -16.63
CA GLU A 196 12.33 -20.40 -18.06
C GLU A 196 10.96 -20.99 -18.46
N CYS A 197 10.23 -21.64 -17.54
CA CYS A 197 8.88 -22.17 -17.80
C CYS A 197 7.75 -21.13 -17.67
N GLY A 198 8.10 -19.84 -17.69
CA GLY A 198 7.19 -18.72 -17.47
C GLY A 198 7.38 -18.08 -16.09
N PRO A 199 7.25 -16.74 -15.97
CA PRO A 199 7.42 -16.06 -14.69
C PRO A 199 6.40 -16.55 -13.65
N ALA A 200 6.87 -16.91 -12.47
CA ALA A 200 5.97 -17.29 -11.37
C ALA A 200 5.53 -16.02 -10.62
N MET A 201 4.23 -15.78 -10.54
CA MET A 201 3.68 -14.66 -9.76
C MET A 201 3.67 -15.00 -8.26
N GLY A 202 3.96 -14.00 -7.43
CA GLY A 202 3.92 -14.14 -5.97
C GLY A 202 2.50 -14.30 -5.40
N VAL A 203 2.39 -14.56 -4.09
CA VAL A 203 1.12 -14.52 -3.34
C VAL A 203 1.38 -13.88 -1.98
N ALA A 204 0.42 -13.10 -1.47
CA ALA A 204 0.47 -12.57 -0.11
C ALA A 204 -0.77 -13.02 0.66
N VAL A 205 -0.58 -13.48 1.89
CA VAL A 205 -1.64 -13.98 2.77
C VAL A 205 -1.46 -13.35 4.16
N PHE A 206 -2.52 -12.74 4.68
CA PHE A 206 -2.59 -12.24 6.05
C PHE A 206 -3.28 -13.26 6.94
N ALA A 207 -2.69 -13.51 8.11
CA ALA A 207 -2.91 -14.62 9.03
C ALA A 207 -2.57 -16.01 8.46
N ALA A 208 -1.31 -16.20 8.08
CA ALA A 208 -0.75 -17.54 7.92
C ALA A 208 -0.78 -18.28 9.27
N ARG A 209 -1.31 -19.51 9.27
CA ARG A 209 -1.38 -20.38 10.45
C ARG A 209 0.01 -20.76 10.95
#